data_AF-A0A6N8HR76-F1
#
_entry.id   AF-A0A6N8HR76-F1
#
_cell.length_a   1.000
_cell.length_b   1.000
_cell.length_c   1.000
_cell.angle_alpha   90.00
_cell.angle_beta   90.00
_cell.angle_gamma   90.00
#
_symmetry.space_group_name_H-M   'P 1'
#
loop_
_entity.id
_entity.type
_entity.pdbx_description
1 polymer ?
#
loop_
_entity_poly.entity_id
_entity_poly.type
_entity_poly.pdbx_seq_one_letter_code
_entity_poly.pdbx_strand_id
1 'polypeptide(L)'
;MKILAFIGRKLLTTWFVGVVLTVAFTLLLTSGGIEGLELQNKNDGYFLLSFLTAIAVGILMLYGMIFSIIIELVTQRWFQEAWMYVFLHVVFGLVFVLLGSGFNMLLLGTALVVTLLYVGVDRAIFTWADRATRWILFAVTPVLLYILGFGLFRLMV
;
A
#
# COMPACT_ATOMS: atom_id res chain seq x y z
N MET A 1 -11.11 9.79 19.79
CA MET A 1 -9.73 9.86 19.24
C MET A 1 -9.50 11.26 18.69
N LYS A 2 -8.35 11.91 18.93
CA LYS A 2 -8.08 13.25 18.37
C LYS A 2 -8.03 13.13 16.83
N ILE A 3 -8.72 14.01 16.10
CA ILE A 3 -8.83 13.98 14.62
C ILE A 3 -7.44 13.89 13.95
N LEU A 4 -6.45 14.61 14.50
CA LEU A 4 -5.07 14.59 14.02
C LEU A 4 -4.44 13.18 14.09
N ALA A 5 -4.70 12.43 15.18
CA ALA A 5 -4.18 11.07 15.35
C ALA A 5 -4.87 10.08 14.39
N PHE A 6 -6.15 10.29 14.11
CA PHE A 6 -6.89 9.50 13.13
C PHE A 6 -6.34 9.67 11.71
N ILE A 7 -6.19 10.92 11.27
CA ILE A 7 -5.66 11.25 9.94
C ILE A 7 -4.19 10.80 9.84
N GLY A 8 -3.39 11.05 10.87
CA GLY A 8 -1.98 10.63 10.93
C GLY A 8 -1.80 9.12 10.79
N ARG A 9 -2.64 8.31 11.45
CA ARG A 9 -2.63 6.85 11.29
C ARG A 9 -2.89 6.44 9.84
N LYS A 10 -3.92 7.01 9.21
CA LYS A 10 -4.29 6.70 7.82
C LYS A 10 -3.21 7.09 6.83
N LEU A 11 -2.59 8.26 7.01
CA LEU A 11 -1.46 8.70 6.19
C LEU A 11 -0.26 7.76 6.35
N LEU A 12 0.04 7.35 7.58
CA LEU A 12 1.14 6.44 7.86
C LEU A 12 0.91 5.04 7.26
N THR A 13 -0.30 4.49 7.38
CA THR A 13 -0.70 3.25 6.71
C THR A 13 -0.48 3.35 5.20
N THR A 14 -1.01 4.42 4.60
CA THR A 14 -0.97 4.69 3.17
C THR A 14 0.47 4.81 2.67
N TRP A 15 1.32 5.54 3.41
CA TRP A 15 2.74 5.65 3.13
C TRP A 15 3.46 4.30 3.20
N PHE A 16 3.27 3.56 4.30
CA PHE A 16 3.93 2.27 4.51
C PHE A 16 3.56 1.26 3.42
N VAL A 17 2.26 1.09 3.18
CA VAL A 17 1.75 0.15 2.17
C VAL A 17 2.21 0.58 0.78
N GLY A 18 2.15 1.88 0.47
CA GLY A 18 2.61 2.42 -0.80
C GLY A 18 4.06 2.08 -1.08
N VAL A 19 4.96 2.33 -0.12
CA VAL A 19 6.39 2.02 -0.28
C VAL A 19 6.63 0.51 -0.45
N VAL A 20 5.98 -0.33 0.36
CA VAL A 20 6.10 -1.79 0.24
C VAL A 20 5.66 -2.26 -1.15
N LEU A 21 4.54 -1.74 -1.66
CA LEU A 21 4.05 -2.07 -3.00
C LEU A 21 4.98 -1.54 -4.09
N THR A 22 5.49 -0.32 -3.99
CA THR A 22 6.46 0.22 -4.96
C THR A 22 7.70 -0.65 -5.02
N VAL A 23 8.27 -1.06 -3.87
CA VAL A 23 9.43 -1.96 -3.84
C VAL A 23 9.08 -3.32 -4.44
N ALA A 24 7.95 -3.91 -4.06
CA ALA A 24 7.52 -5.21 -4.58
C ALA A 24 7.30 -5.20 -6.10
N PHE A 25 6.60 -4.19 -6.63
CA PHE A 25 6.39 -4.04 -8.08
C PHE A 25 7.69 -3.79 -8.82
N THR A 26 8.57 -2.95 -8.26
CA THR A 26 9.88 -2.68 -8.87
C THR A 26 10.72 -3.95 -8.94
N LEU A 27 10.76 -4.76 -7.88
CA LEU A 27 11.46 -6.05 -7.87
C LEU A 27 10.87 -7.04 -8.88
N LEU A 28 9.54 -7.14 -8.97
CA LEU A 28 8.87 -8.01 -9.95
C LEU A 28 9.14 -7.60 -11.39
N LEU A 29 9.09 -6.29 -11.67
CA LEU A 29 9.37 -5.74 -13.01
C LEU A 29 10.82 -5.99 -13.42
N THR A 30 11.74 -6.02 -12.46
CA THR A 30 13.17 -6.08 -12.72
C THR A 30 13.75 -7.48 -12.70
N SER A 31 13.11 -8.43 -12.01
CA SER A 31 13.49 -9.85 -12.03
C SER A 31 13.11 -10.58 -13.32
N GLY A 32 12.75 -9.86 -14.39
CA GLY A 32 12.30 -10.43 -15.66
C GLY A 32 10.89 -11.03 -15.61
N GLY A 33 10.09 -10.72 -14.57
CA GLY A 33 8.72 -11.25 -14.43
C GLY A 33 7.72 -10.68 -15.44
N ILE A 34 8.09 -9.62 -16.17
CA ILE A 34 7.26 -8.95 -17.18
C ILE A 34 8.11 -8.76 -18.43
N GLU A 35 7.90 -9.61 -19.44
CA GLU A 35 8.56 -9.51 -20.74
C GLU A 35 8.08 -8.25 -21.50
N GLY A 36 9.00 -7.50 -22.10
CA GLY A 36 8.69 -6.40 -23.03
C GLY A 36 9.08 -4.97 -22.61
N LEU A 37 9.63 -4.77 -21.41
CA LEU A 37 10.18 -3.47 -20.96
C LEU A 37 11.70 -3.41 -21.16
N GLU A 38 12.15 -3.25 -22.41
CA GLU A 38 13.56 -2.95 -22.69
C GLU A 38 13.83 -1.46 -22.42
N LEU A 39 14.39 -1.16 -21.24
CA LEU A 39 14.84 0.19 -20.90
C LEU A 39 16.17 0.48 -21.61
N GLN A 40 16.13 1.37 -22.61
CA GLN A 40 17.26 1.78 -23.46
C GLN A 40 18.48 2.32 -22.69
N ASN A 41 18.30 2.74 -21.43
CA ASN A 41 19.39 3.14 -20.54
C ASN A 41 19.15 2.50 -19.15
N LYS A 42 19.89 1.43 -18.83
CA LYS A 42 19.65 0.56 -17.67
C LYS A 42 19.82 1.21 -16.29
N ASN A 43 20.27 2.46 -16.17
CA ASN A 43 20.30 3.13 -14.85
C ASN A 43 19.19 4.18 -14.74
N ASP A 44 19.04 5.05 -15.75
CA ASP A 44 18.03 6.11 -15.73
C ASP A 44 16.61 5.57 -15.97
N GLY A 45 16.48 4.52 -16.78
CA GLY A 45 15.20 3.90 -17.11
C GLY A 45 14.51 3.27 -15.91
N TYR A 46 15.25 2.65 -15.00
CA TYR A 46 14.65 2.03 -13.82
C TYR A 46 14.41 3.03 -12.69
N PHE A 47 15.22 4.09 -12.58
CA PHE A 47 14.87 5.21 -11.72
C PHE A 47 13.53 5.81 -12.14
N LEU A 48 13.38 6.11 -13.44
CA LEU A 48 12.12 6.61 -14.00
C LEU A 48 10.96 5.63 -13.78
N LEU A 49 11.17 4.33 -14.00
CA LEU A 49 10.15 3.29 -13.77
C LEU A 49 9.74 3.24 -12.30
N SER A 50 10.69 3.22 -11.36
CA SER A 50 10.40 3.21 -9.93
C SER A 50 9.64 4.47 -9.48
N PHE A 51 9.99 5.63 -10.04
CA PHE A 51 9.34 6.90 -9.77
C PHE A 51 7.90 6.95 -10.31
N LEU A 52 7.69 6.52 -11.56
CA LEU A 52 6.35 6.42 -12.15
C LEU A 52 5.48 5.40 -11.40
N THR A 53 6.06 4.28 -10.98
CA THR A 53 5.37 3.27 -10.17
C THR A 53 5.00 3.84 -8.80
N ALA A 54 5.89 4.59 -8.16
CA ALA A 54 5.61 5.27 -6.89
C ALA A 54 4.47 6.28 -7.01
N ILE A 55 4.41 7.06 -8.10
CA ILE A 55 3.31 8.00 -8.36
C ILE A 55 1.99 7.24 -8.56
N ALA A 56 1.98 6.22 -9.42
CA ALA A 56 0.78 5.45 -9.72
C ALA A 56 0.23 4.75 -8.46
N VAL A 57 1.10 4.11 -7.68
CA VAL A 57 0.76 3.51 -6.38
C VAL A 57 0.29 4.59 -5.41
N GLY A 58 0.96 5.74 -5.36
CA GLY A 58 0.59 6.87 -4.49
C GLY A 58 -0.83 7.40 -4.75
N ILE A 59 -1.20 7.60 -6.02
CA ILE A 59 -2.56 8.02 -6.41
C ILE A 59 -3.59 6.98 -5.98
N LEU A 60 -3.33 5.70 -6.27
CA LEU A 60 -4.22 4.60 -5.87
C LEU A 60 -4.39 4.54 -4.35
N MET A 61 -3.29 4.71 -3.61
CA MET A 61 -3.29 4.66 -2.16
C MET A 61 -4.03 5.86 -1.53
N LEU A 62 -3.94 7.06 -2.11
CA LEU A 62 -4.76 8.20 -1.67
C LEU A 62 -6.25 7.93 -1.82
N TYR A 63 -6.65 7.31 -2.93
CA TYR A 63 -8.03 6.87 -3.14
C TYR A 63 -8.45 5.83 -2.08
N GLY A 64 -7.61 4.81 -1.88
CA GLY A 64 -7.81 3.79 -0.85
C GLY A 64 -7.92 4.36 0.57
N MET A 65 -7.16 5.41 0.89
CA MET A 65 -7.22 6.10 2.17
C MET A 65 -8.57 6.76 2.41
N ILE A 66 -9.14 7.43 1.40
CA ILE A 66 -10.47 8.06 1.48
C ILE A 66 -11.53 6.99 1.77
N PHE A 67 -11.51 5.88 1.02
CA PHE A 67 -12.42 4.77 1.28
C PHE A 67 -12.22 4.15 2.66
N SER A 68 -10.98 3.99 3.12
CA SER A 68 -10.69 3.47 4.45
C SER A 68 -11.27 4.37 5.56
N ILE A 69 -11.19 5.69 5.40
CA ILE A 69 -11.81 6.66 6.30
C ILE A 69 -13.34 6.47 6.30
N ILE A 70 -13.96 6.41 5.13
CA ILE A 70 -15.41 6.21 5.00
C ILE A 70 -15.84 4.90 5.67
N ILE A 71 -15.16 3.79 5.38
CA ILE A 71 -15.45 2.48 5.96
C ILE A 71 -15.33 2.53 7.48
N GLU A 72 -14.31 3.20 8.03
CA GLU A 72 -14.16 3.28 9.47
C GLU A 72 -15.26 4.10 10.14
N LEU A 73 -15.69 5.21 9.52
CA LEU A 73 -16.82 6.01 10.00
C LEU A 73 -18.12 5.21 9.96
N VAL A 74 -18.37 4.48 8.87
CA VAL A 74 -19.51 3.58 8.70
C VAL A 74 -19.50 2.47 9.75
N THR A 75 -18.33 1.84 9.95
CA THR A 75 -18.15 0.77 10.94
C THR A 75 -18.41 1.33 12.34
N GLN A 76 -17.76 2.42 12.74
CA GLN A 76 -17.99 3.04 14.05
C GLN A 76 -19.46 3.43 14.29
N ARG A 77 -20.21 3.80 13.24
CA ARG A 77 -21.61 4.22 13.37
C ARG A 77 -22.60 3.07 13.41
N TRP A 78 -22.38 2.02 12.61
CA TRP A 78 -23.36 0.95 12.39
C TRP A 78 -22.90 -0.45 12.79
N PHE A 79 -21.59 -0.68 12.94
CA PHE A 79 -21.01 -2.00 13.18
C PHE A 79 -19.88 -1.96 14.21
N GLN A 80 -20.12 -2.45 15.43
CA GLN A 80 -19.09 -2.38 16.48
C GLN A 80 -18.03 -3.48 16.38
N GLU A 81 -18.24 -4.48 15.51
CA GLU A 81 -17.37 -5.64 15.38
C GLU A 81 -16.13 -5.38 14.52
N ALA A 82 -14.95 -5.77 15.03
CA ALA A 82 -13.67 -5.57 14.33
C ALA A 82 -13.59 -6.32 12.99
N TRP A 83 -14.24 -7.49 12.87
CA TRP A 83 -14.25 -8.26 11.63
C TRP A 83 -15.03 -7.57 10.52
N MET A 84 -16.05 -6.76 10.86
CA MET A 84 -16.86 -6.04 9.87
C MET A 84 -16.02 -5.00 9.12
N TYR A 85 -15.09 -4.35 9.82
CA TYR A 85 -14.14 -3.44 9.20
C TYR A 85 -13.31 -4.11 8.11
N VAL A 86 -12.80 -5.31 8.39
CA VAL A 86 -11.99 -6.12 7.46
C VAL A 86 -12.85 -6.55 6.29
N PHE A 87 -14.04 -7.06 6.57
CA PHE A 87 -14.99 -7.50 5.56
C PHE A 87 -15.36 -6.38 4.58
N LEU A 88 -15.71 -5.20 5.10
CA LEU A 88 -16.03 -4.04 4.26
C LEU A 88 -14.84 -3.62 3.39
N HIS A 89 -13.62 -3.60 3.93
CA HIS A 89 -12.43 -3.31 3.13
C HIS A 89 -12.26 -4.30 1.98
N VAL A 90 -12.41 -5.61 2.25
CA VAL A 90 -12.30 -6.66 1.23
C VAL A 90 -13.38 -6.49 0.15
N VAL A 91 -14.63 -6.27 0.54
CA VAL A 91 -15.74 -6.07 -0.41
C VAL A 91 -15.50 -4.82 -1.27
N PHE A 92 -15.15 -3.68 -0.67
CA PHE A 92 -14.88 -2.46 -1.42
C PHE A 92 -13.65 -2.59 -2.33
N GLY A 93 -12.59 -3.25 -1.87
CA GLY A 93 -11.40 -3.52 -2.67
C GLY A 93 -11.70 -4.39 -3.90
N LEU A 94 -12.51 -5.44 -3.72
CA LEU A 94 -12.95 -6.30 -4.82
C LEU A 94 -13.85 -5.55 -5.80
N VAL A 95 -14.82 -4.78 -5.31
CA VAL A 95 -15.71 -3.97 -6.17
C VAL A 95 -14.90 -2.97 -6.99
N PHE A 96 -13.92 -2.30 -6.40
CA PHE A 96 -13.07 -1.33 -7.10
C PHE A 96 -12.35 -1.97 -8.29
N VAL A 97 -11.81 -3.18 -8.13
CA VAL A 97 -11.11 -3.90 -9.19
C VAL A 97 -12.05 -4.41 -10.26
N LEU A 98 -13.20 -4.94 -9.86
CA LEU A 98 -14.23 -5.39 -10.80
C LEU A 98 -14.73 -4.24 -11.69
N LEU A 99 -14.91 -3.04 -11.13
CA LEU A 99 -15.37 -1.87 -11.87
C LEU A 99 -14.27 -1.26 -12.76
N GLY A 100 -13.01 -1.31 -12.34
CA GLY A 100 -11.91 -0.63 -13.03
C GLY A 100 -11.21 -1.44 -14.13
N SER A 101 -11.28 -2.78 -14.09
CA SER A 101 -10.38 -3.61 -14.90
C SER A 101 -11.00 -4.85 -15.54
N GLY A 102 -12.32 -5.06 -15.37
CA GLY A 102 -12.97 -6.29 -15.78
C GLY A 102 -12.57 -7.50 -14.93
N PHE A 103 -13.09 -8.68 -15.25
CA PHE A 103 -12.90 -9.90 -14.46
C PHE A 103 -11.51 -10.53 -14.74
N ASN A 104 -10.45 -9.93 -14.19
CA ASN A 104 -9.09 -10.48 -14.27
C ASN A 104 -8.69 -11.07 -12.91
N MET A 105 -8.54 -12.40 -12.85
CA MET A 105 -8.22 -13.11 -11.61
C MET A 105 -6.89 -12.66 -10.97
N LEU A 106 -5.90 -12.28 -11.77
CA LEU A 106 -4.61 -11.78 -11.26
C LEU A 106 -4.78 -10.43 -10.57
N LEU A 107 -5.58 -9.54 -11.16
CA LEU A 107 -5.91 -8.24 -10.58
C LEU A 107 -6.77 -8.38 -9.31
N LEU A 108 -7.70 -9.32 -9.29
CA LEU A 108 -8.49 -9.63 -8.09
C LEU A 108 -7.62 -10.18 -6.95
N GLY A 109 -6.70 -11.09 -7.26
CA GLY A 109 -5.78 -11.65 -6.27
C GLY A 109 -4.83 -10.59 -5.69
N THR A 110 -4.25 -9.75 -6.55
CA THR A 110 -3.37 -8.66 -6.11
C THR A 110 -4.12 -7.62 -5.28
N ALA A 111 -5.34 -7.27 -5.67
CA ALA A 111 -6.17 -6.35 -4.89
C ALA A 111 -6.51 -6.88 -3.51
N LEU A 112 -6.87 -8.17 -3.40
CA LEU A 112 -7.13 -8.80 -2.12
C LEU A 112 -5.90 -8.70 -1.21
N VAL A 113 -4.71 -9.02 -1.74
CA VAL A 113 -3.44 -8.94 -1.00
C VAL A 113 -3.17 -7.50 -0.54
N VAL A 114 -3.32 -6.51 -1.44
CA VAL A 114 -3.14 -5.10 -1.13
C VAL A 114 -4.10 -4.64 -0.04
N THR A 115 -5.38 -5.01 -0.14
CA THR A 115 -6.40 -4.65 0.84
C THR A 115 -6.13 -5.27 2.20
N LEU A 116 -5.76 -6.55 2.25
CA LEU A 116 -5.41 -7.23 3.50
C LEU A 116 -4.16 -6.63 4.14
N LEU A 117 -3.14 -6.30 3.33
CA LEU A 117 -1.95 -5.61 3.80
C LEU A 117 -2.31 -4.24 4.40
N TYR A 118 -3.14 -3.46 3.71
CA TYR A 118 -3.58 -2.14 4.17
C TYR A 118 -4.32 -2.23 5.50
N VAL A 119 -5.31 -3.12 5.60
CA VAL A 119 -6.09 -3.33 6.82
C VAL A 119 -5.22 -3.83 7.97
N GLY A 120 -4.32 -4.78 7.70
CA GLY A 120 -3.38 -5.32 8.68
C GLY A 120 -2.46 -4.25 9.24
N VAL A 121 -1.88 -3.42 8.37
CA VAL A 121 -1.02 -2.30 8.77
C VAL A 121 -1.79 -1.26 9.58
N ASP A 122 -2.98 -0.85 9.13
CA ASP A 122 -3.81 0.13 9.84
C ASP A 122 -4.17 -0.33 11.25
N ARG A 123 -4.53 -1.62 11.41
CA ARG A 123 -4.84 -2.21 12.71
C ARG A 123 -3.60 -2.41 13.58
N ALA A 124 -2.46 -2.76 13.00
CA ALA A 124 -1.20 -2.83 13.72
C ALA A 124 -0.82 -1.46 14.30
N ILE A 125 -0.90 -0.39 13.49
CA ILE A 125 -0.63 0.98 13.98
C ILE A 125 -1.65 1.38 15.04
N PHE A 126 -2.93 1.07 14.86
CA PHE A 126 -3.97 1.37 15.85
C PHE A 126 -3.72 0.68 17.20
N THR A 127 -3.33 -0.59 17.20
CA THR A 127 -3.06 -1.34 18.45
C THR A 127 -1.74 -0.94 19.11
N TRP A 128 -0.77 -0.46 18.34
CA TRP A 128 0.51 0.04 18.87
C TRP A 128 0.48 1.52 19.21
N ALA A 129 -0.67 2.17 19.01
CA ALA A 129 -0.86 3.60 19.18
C ALA A 129 -0.40 4.10 20.56
N ASP A 130 -0.56 3.28 21.58
CA ASP A 130 -0.25 3.61 22.98
C ASP A 130 1.24 3.51 23.32
N ARG A 131 2.12 3.05 22.40
CA ARG A 131 3.57 2.90 22.64
C ARG A 131 4.38 3.79 21.69
N ALA A 132 4.68 5.02 22.13
CA ALA A 132 5.37 6.06 21.35
C ALA A 132 6.63 5.57 20.58
N THR A 133 7.44 4.69 21.17
CA THR A 133 8.67 4.17 20.54
C THR A 133 8.42 3.33 19.28
N ARG A 134 7.26 2.66 19.18
CA ARG A 134 6.92 1.78 18.05
C ARG A 134 6.45 2.55 16.82
N TRP A 135 5.94 3.77 17.00
CA TRP A 135 5.53 4.65 15.90
C TRP A 135 6.70 5.12 15.06
N ILE A 136 7.81 5.47 15.70
CA ILE A 136 9.02 5.93 15.02
C ILE A 136 9.58 4.80 14.14
N LEU A 137 9.63 3.57 14.67
CA LEU A 137 10.02 2.39 13.89
C LEU A 137 9.13 2.20 12.66
N PHE A 138 7.81 2.35 12.80
CA PHE A 138 6.88 2.18 11.68
C PHE A 138 7.01 3.30 10.62
N ALA A 139 7.33 4.53 11.04
CA ALA A 139 7.59 5.64 10.13
C ALA A 139 8.94 5.52 9.40
N VAL A 140 9.95 4.98 10.07
CA VAL A 140 11.31 4.81 9.52
C VAL A 140 11.43 3.56 8.65
N THR A 141 10.67 2.50 8.96
CA THR A 141 10.72 1.22 8.21
C THR A 141 10.51 1.39 6.71
N PRO A 142 9.51 2.14 6.20
CA PRO A 142 9.34 2.41 4.77
C PRO A 142 10.56 3.06 4.14
N VAL A 143 11.16 4.05 4.82
CA VAL A 143 12.36 4.74 4.32
C VAL A 143 13.52 3.76 4.19
N LEU A 144 13.72 2.91 5.20
CA LEU A 144 14.74 1.86 5.15
C LEU A 144 14.45 0.84 4.05
N LEU A 145 13.19 0.40 3.90
CA LEU A 145 12.80 -0.53 2.83
C LEU A 145 13.02 0.07 1.44
N TYR A 146 12.76 1.36 1.25
CA TYR A 146 13.02 2.04 -0.01
C TYR A 146 14.51 2.13 -0.30
N ILE A 147 15.33 2.56 0.68
CA ILE A 147 16.79 2.63 0.54
C ILE A 147 17.39 1.24 0.28
N LEU A 148 16.98 0.23 1.04
CA LEU A 148 17.46 -1.15 0.87
C LEU A 148 16.99 -1.74 -0.45
N GLY A 149 15.73 -1.53 -0.83
CA GLY A 149 15.18 -1.99 -2.11
C GLY A 149 15.93 -1.38 -3.28
N PHE A 150 16.17 -0.07 -3.25
CA PHE A 150 16.95 0.62 -4.29
C PHE A 150 18.43 0.22 -4.27
N GLY A 151 19.02 0.03 -3.09
CA GLY A 151 20.40 -0.44 -2.93
C GLY A 151 20.61 -1.85 -3.50
N LEU A 152 19.72 -2.78 -3.16
CA LEU A 152 19.70 -4.13 -3.73
C LEU A 152 19.50 -4.08 -5.25
N PHE A 153 18.60 -3.21 -5.70
CA PHE A 153 18.34 -3.03 -7.12
C PHE A 153 19.60 -2.58 -7.89
N ARG A 154 20.36 -1.62 -7.35
CA ARG A 154 21.62 -1.16 -7.95
C ARG A 154 22.73 -2.22 -7.97
N LEU A 155 22.65 -3.26 -7.12
CA LEU A 155 23.59 -4.37 -7.13
C LEU A 155 23.23 -5.46 -8.14
N MET A 156 21.97 -5.51 -8.59
CA MET A 156 21.46 -6.52 -9.54
C MET A 156 21.56 -6.09 -11.01
N VAL A 157 21.67 -4.79 -11.28
CA VAL A 157 21.86 -4.19 -12.61
C VAL A 157 23.34 -4.00 -12.92
#